data_AF-A0A8J5GLN8-F1
#
_entry.id   AF-A0A8J5GLN8-F1
#
_cell.length_a   1.000
_cell.length_b   1.000
_cell.length_c   1.000
_cell.angle_alpha   90.00
_cell.angle_beta   90.00
_cell.angle_gamma   90.00
#
_symmetry.space_group_name_H-M   'P 1'
#
loop_
_entity.id
_entity.type
_entity.pdbx_description
1 polymer ?
#
loop_
_entity_poly.entity_id
_entity_poly.type
_entity_poly.pdbx_seq_one_letter_code
_entity_poly.pdbx_strand_id
1 'polypeptide(L)'
;MATTSTVFSTAVSIAASAVLVRTIANDLIPDELRDYMSTSFAAIFARFSSVITIIVDEFDGFASNKMFKAAEIYVGGLSQVASSTRRLRVGWPEDEDSDALRVTMESGEEVVDVHEGVRYTWRLVLLQQNAALSSRRRQGFYGYEGEAAPLRQERSFEVSCHKRHKEACLRSYFPHVLERSKAMREEERTRKLYTNEYLTWRETTLRHPGTFATLAMEEEMKRAVVEDLDRFVRRKEYYRKIGRAWKRGYLLYGPPGTGKSSLIAAMANFLHFDVYDLGLSEVTLSGLLNFVDGLWSSAADERIIVFTTNYKDRLDPALLRPGRMDMHIHMGYCTPCGFRILASNYQSVDDHPLFPEIEALIREVEISPAEVAGELMRSEEADVAFQGLIKLLRTKKRKEKADNASKEEEKETMPVEKNVSGFCGI
;
A
#
# COMPACT_ATOMS: atom_id res chain seq x y z
N MET A 1 13.73 64.25 -21.47
CA MET A 1 13.78 63.32 -22.62
C MET A 1 15.24 63.15 -22.99
N ALA A 2 15.87 62.01 -22.66
CA ALA A 2 17.21 61.71 -23.16
C ALA A 2 17.09 61.53 -24.69
N THR A 3 17.79 62.37 -25.44
CA THR A 3 17.76 62.31 -26.91
C THR A 3 18.32 60.97 -27.36
N THR A 4 17.69 60.33 -28.34
CA THR A 4 18.07 59.00 -28.86
C THR A 4 19.55 58.89 -29.23
N SER A 5 20.21 60.00 -29.56
CA SER A 5 21.66 60.04 -29.82
C SER A 5 22.53 59.78 -28.58
N THR A 6 22.09 60.18 -27.38
CA THR A 6 22.84 59.95 -26.14
C THR A 6 22.80 58.48 -25.75
N VAL A 7 21.64 57.82 -25.83
CA VAL A 7 21.48 56.39 -25.57
C VAL A 7 22.30 55.56 -26.55
N PHE A 8 22.28 55.92 -27.84
CA PHE A 8 23.09 55.25 -28.87
C PHE A 8 24.59 55.44 -28.66
N SER A 9 25.03 56.63 -28.29
CA SER A 9 26.44 56.92 -27.99
C SER A 9 26.94 56.13 -26.77
N THR A 10 26.15 56.06 -25.69
CA THR A 10 26.49 55.21 -24.54
C THR A 10 26.47 53.72 -24.88
N ALA A 11 25.51 53.24 -25.67
CA ALA A 11 25.46 51.84 -26.07
C ALA A 11 26.65 51.45 -26.95
N VAL A 12 27.04 52.31 -27.90
CA VAL A 12 28.21 52.12 -28.76
C VAL A 12 29.51 52.20 -27.94
N SER A 13 29.61 53.11 -26.99
CA SER A 13 30.79 53.23 -26.11
C SER A 13 30.94 52.01 -25.19
N ILE A 14 29.84 51.50 -24.62
CA ILE A 14 29.85 50.28 -23.80
C ILE A 14 30.21 49.06 -24.65
N ALA A 15 29.64 48.94 -25.85
CA ALA A 15 29.96 47.85 -26.77
C ALA A 15 31.42 47.89 -27.23
N ALA A 16 31.93 49.07 -27.62
CA ALA A 16 33.34 49.25 -27.99
C ALA A 16 34.28 48.93 -26.82
N SER A 17 33.93 49.35 -25.61
CA SER A 17 34.71 49.05 -24.40
C SER A 17 34.70 47.56 -24.08
N ALA A 18 33.56 46.88 -24.22
CA ALA A 18 33.43 45.44 -24.02
C ALA A 18 34.22 44.63 -25.07
N VAL A 19 34.21 45.08 -26.33
CA VAL A 19 35.03 44.49 -27.40
C VAL A 19 36.51 44.67 -27.08
N LEU A 20 36.96 45.88 -26.73
CA LEU A 20 38.36 46.14 -26.35
C LEU A 20 38.80 45.30 -25.16
N VAL A 21 38.01 45.22 -24.09
CA VAL A 21 38.30 44.37 -22.92
C VAL A 21 38.35 42.90 -23.32
N ARG A 22 37.46 42.42 -24.20
CA ARG A 22 37.49 41.05 -24.71
C ARG A 22 38.71 40.77 -25.59
N THR A 23 39.15 41.76 -26.38
CA THR A 23 40.34 41.61 -27.25
C THR A 23 41.61 41.58 -26.42
N ILE A 24 41.74 42.49 -25.46
CA ILE A 24 42.85 42.55 -24.50
C ILE A 24 42.89 41.29 -23.62
N ALA A 25 41.74 40.85 -23.10
CA ALA A 25 41.65 39.61 -22.34
C ALA A 25 42.00 38.38 -23.18
N ASN A 26 41.70 38.40 -24.49
CA ASN A 26 42.06 37.31 -25.38
C ASN A 26 43.56 37.29 -25.73
N ASP A 27 44.19 38.45 -25.87
CA ASP A 27 45.59 38.56 -26.29
C ASP A 27 46.59 38.49 -25.13
N LEU A 28 46.19 38.86 -23.90
CA LEU A 28 47.08 38.89 -22.73
C LEU A 28 46.88 37.74 -21.73
N ILE A 29 45.77 36.99 -21.81
CA ILE A 29 45.49 35.89 -20.88
C ILE A 29 45.69 34.56 -21.61
N PRO A 30 46.77 33.82 -21.30
CA PRO A 30 46.99 32.44 -21.77
C PRO A 30 45.75 31.58 -21.56
N ASP A 31 45.48 30.64 -22.47
CA ASP A 31 44.28 29.81 -22.42
C ASP A 31 44.17 29.03 -21.11
N GLU A 32 45.30 28.64 -20.48
CA GLU A 32 45.27 27.97 -19.17
C GLU A 32 44.77 28.88 -18.03
N LEU A 33 44.96 30.20 -18.14
CA LEU A 33 44.50 31.17 -17.14
C LEU A 33 43.04 31.57 -17.33
N ARG A 34 42.46 31.36 -18.52
CA ARG A 34 41.04 31.68 -18.78
C ARG A 34 40.10 30.77 -18.00
N ASP A 35 40.42 29.49 -17.93
CA ASP A 35 39.66 28.51 -17.15
C ASP A 35 39.81 28.77 -15.65
N TYR A 36 41.01 29.15 -15.19
CA TYR A 36 41.22 29.55 -13.81
C TYR A 36 40.46 30.83 -13.44
N MET A 37 40.48 31.84 -14.32
CA MET A 37 39.80 33.10 -14.12
C MET A 37 38.28 32.93 -14.16
N SER A 38 37.74 32.17 -15.11
CA SER A 38 36.29 31.89 -15.19
C SER A 38 35.80 31.14 -13.95
N THR A 39 36.55 30.14 -13.49
CA THR A 39 36.23 29.37 -12.27
C THR A 39 36.34 30.25 -11.03
N SER A 40 37.37 31.11 -10.94
CA SER A 40 37.57 32.04 -9.82
C SER A 40 36.52 33.14 -9.79
N PHE A 41 36.15 33.71 -10.93
CA PHE A 41 35.06 34.67 -11.03
C PHE A 41 33.71 34.01 -10.70
N ALA A 42 33.42 32.82 -11.23
CA ALA A 42 32.23 32.06 -10.85
C ALA A 42 32.19 31.78 -9.34
N ALA A 43 33.31 31.43 -8.72
CA ALA A 43 33.43 31.22 -7.28
C ALA A 43 33.24 32.51 -6.44
N ILE A 44 33.64 33.67 -6.96
CA ILE A 44 33.40 34.97 -6.34
C ILE A 44 31.93 35.37 -6.47
N PHE A 45 31.33 35.26 -7.65
CA PHE A 45 29.91 35.54 -7.87
C PHE A 45 29.00 34.57 -7.10
N ALA A 46 29.39 33.29 -6.96
CA ALA A 46 28.67 32.32 -6.14
C ALA A 46 28.62 32.70 -4.64
N ARG A 47 29.61 33.46 -4.14
CA ARG A 47 29.58 34.01 -2.77
C ARG A 47 28.50 35.08 -2.59
N PHE A 48 28.17 35.82 -3.65
CA PHE A 48 27.11 36.84 -3.63
C PHE A 48 25.71 36.29 -3.97
N SER A 49 25.60 35.04 -4.44
CA SER A 49 24.30 34.40 -4.61
C SER A 49 23.58 34.30 -3.26
N SER A 50 22.33 34.76 -3.18
CA SER A 50 21.48 34.56 -2.02
C SER A 50 20.81 33.18 -1.99
N VAL A 51 21.04 32.37 -3.04
CA VAL A 51 20.42 31.06 -3.24
C VAL A 51 21.41 29.94 -2.89
N ILE A 52 20.93 28.92 -2.20
CA ILE A 52 21.62 27.64 -2.04
C ILE A 52 20.89 26.59 -2.87
N THR A 53 21.67 25.76 -3.56
CA THR A 53 21.17 24.59 -4.27
C THR A 53 21.66 23.34 -3.56
N ILE A 54 20.75 22.44 -3.26
CA ILE A 54 21.02 21.14 -2.64
C ILE A 54 20.78 20.07 -3.69
N ILE A 55 21.74 19.16 -3.84
CA ILE A 55 21.71 18.11 -4.84
C ILE A 55 21.25 16.81 -4.17
N VAL A 56 20.27 16.15 -4.79
CA VAL A 56 19.80 14.83 -4.43
C VAL A 56 20.10 13.92 -5.62
N ASP A 57 21.20 13.17 -5.53
CA ASP A 57 21.61 12.23 -6.57
C ASP A 57 20.74 10.97 -6.58
N GLU A 58 20.53 10.37 -7.75
CA GLU A 58 19.76 9.13 -7.92
C GLU A 58 20.35 7.95 -7.14
N PHE A 59 21.67 7.90 -7.03
CA PHE A 59 22.40 6.85 -6.33
C PHE A 59 23.26 7.42 -5.22
N ASP A 60 23.25 6.77 -4.07
CA ASP A 60 24.22 6.95 -2.99
C ASP A 60 25.15 5.73 -2.99
N GLY A 61 26.30 5.88 -3.66
CA GLY A 61 27.20 4.77 -3.98
C GLY A 61 26.56 3.74 -4.91
N PHE A 62 26.37 2.50 -4.44
CA PHE A 62 25.74 1.42 -5.20
C PHE A 62 24.24 1.26 -4.94
N ALA A 63 23.69 2.01 -3.97
CA ALA A 63 22.28 1.94 -3.62
C ALA A 63 21.52 3.12 -4.22
N SER A 64 20.26 2.91 -4.59
CA SER A 64 19.37 4.01 -4.96
C SER A 64 19.13 4.93 -3.77
N ASN A 65 19.24 6.23 -3.95
CA ASN A 65 19.00 7.21 -2.90
C ASN A 65 17.50 7.24 -2.54
N LYS A 66 17.21 7.04 -1.25
CA LYS A 66 15.84 7.07 -0.73
C LYS A 66 15.17 8.44 -0.93
N MET A 67 15.93 9.52 -0.78
CA MET A 67 15.44 10.88 -0.96
C MET A 67 15.11 11.15 -2.43
N PHE A 68 15.90 10.63 -3.36
CA PHE A 68 15.63 10.77 -4.80
C PHE A 68 14.30 10.09 -5.19
N LYS A 69 14.11 8.84 -4.74
CA LYS A 69 12.85 8.11 -4.97
C LYS A 69 11.64 8.84 -4.41
N ALA A 70 11.77 9.43 -3.22
CA ALA A 70 10.73 10.24 -2.61
C ALA A 70 10.43 11.53 -3.41
N ALA A 71 11.49 12.23 -3.83
CA ALA A 71 11.38 13.43 -4.66
C ALA A 71 10.70 13.14 -6.01
N GLU A 72 10.99 12.01 -6.65
CA GLU A 72 10.38 11.64 -7.93
C GLU A 72 8.85 11.51 -7.83
N ILE A 73 8.35 10.93 -6.74
CA ILE A 73 6.91 10.82 -6.45
C ILE A 73 6.33 12.20 -6.10
N TYR A 74 6.96 12.90 -5.16
CA TYR A 74 6.48 14.18 -4.64
C TYR A 74 6.41 15.26 -5.72
N VAL A 75 7.50 15.47 -6.45
CA VAL A 75 7.59 16.45 -7.53
C VAL A 75 6.69 16.04 -8.70
N GLY A 76 6.56 14.74 -8.98
CA GLY A 76 5.59 14.23 -9.96
C GLY A 76 4.17 14.66 -9.64
N GLY A 77 3.73 14.50 -8.39
CA GLY A 77 2.42 14.97 -7.92
C GLY A 77 2.26 16.49 -7.99
N LEU A 78 3.27 17.27 -7.58
CA LEU A 78 3.25 18.72 -7.70
C LEU A 78 3.17 19.19 -9.16
N SER A 79 3.88 18.52 -10.07
CA SER A 79 3.94 18.86 -11.50
C SER A 79 2.58 18.77 -12.18
N GLN A 80 1.71 17.85 -11.71
CA GLN A 80 0.36 17.66 -12.24
C GLN A 80 -0.58 18.82 -11.88
N VAL A 81 -0.35 19.47 -10.72
CA VAL A 81 -1.21 20.55 -10.21
C VAL A 81 -0.64 21.93 -10.53
N ALA A 82 0.69 22.04 -10.67
CA ALA A 82 1.36 23.30 -10.90
C ALA A 82 1.06 23.87 -12.29
N SER A 83 0.48 25.09 -12.32
CA SER A 83 0.19 25.82 -13.56
C SER A 83 1.43 26.27 -14.33
N SER A 84 2.62 26.16 -13.73
CA SER A 84 3.91 26.53 -14.34
C SER A 84 4.53 25.41 -15.17
N THR A 85 4.08 24.16 -15.02
CA THR A 85 4.65 23.00 -15.71
C THR A 85 4.26 23.01 -17.18
N ARG A 86 5.25 22.99 -18.08
CA ARG A 86 4.98 22.98 -19.54
C ARG A 86 5.12 21.61 -20.17
N ARG A 87 5.92 20.74 -19.57
CA ARG A 87 6.24 19.40 -20.08
C ARG A 87 6.16 18.39 -18.96
N LEU A 88 5.43 17.31 -19.21
CA LEU A 88 5.29 16.18 -18.30
C LEU A 88 5.89 14.95 -18.98
N ARG A 89 6.61 14.17 -18.20
CA ARG A 89 7.05 12.84 -18.61
C ARG A 89 6.08 11.82 -18.03
N VAL A 90 5.68 10.86 -18.85
CA VAL A 90 4.83 9.76 -18.41
C VAL A 90 5.54 8.44 -18.63
N GLY A 91 5.34 7.50 -17.71
CA GLY A 91 5.86 6.15 -17.80
C GLY A 91 4.83 5.16 -17.26
N TRP A 92 4.91 3.95 -17.78
CA TRP A 92 4.22 2.80 -17.19
C TRP A 92 5.27 2.01 -16.41
N PRO A 93 5.07 1.75 -15.11
CA PRO A 93 5.92 0.81 -14.40
C PRO A 93 5.84 -0.56 -15.09
N GLU A 94 6.95 -1.27 -15.19
CA GLU A 94 7.02 -2.60 -15.84
C GLU A 94 6.29 -3.71 -15.05
N ASP A 95 5.75 -3.40 -13.86
CA ASP A 95 4.90 -4.32 -13.13
C ASP A 95 3.59 -4.53 -13.93
N GLU A 96 3.40 -5.73 -14.50
CA GLU A 96 2.25 -6.15 -15.33
C GLU A 96 0.86 -5.87 -14.70
N ASP A 97 0.86 -5.62 -13.39
CA ASP A 97 -0.33 -5.39 -12.57
C ASP A 97 -0.61 -3.90 -12.25
N SER A 98 0.31 -2.99 -12.57
CA SER A 98 0.15 -1.57 -12.29
C SER A 98 -0.55 -0.85 -13.45
N ASP A 99 -1.87 -0.65 -13.30
CA ASP A 99 -2.66 0.17 -14.23
C ASP A 99 -2.41 1.69 -14.04
N ALA A 100 -1.42 2.06 -13.22
CA ALA A 100 -1.19 3.42 -12.75
C ALA A 100 -0.17 4.15 -13.64
N LEU A 101 -0.68 5.13 -14.41
CA LEU A 101 0.14 6.07 -15.17
C LEU A 101 1.07 6.85 -14.22
N ARG A 102 2.38 6.62 -14.32
CA ARG A 102 3.36 7.37 -13.54
C ARG A 102 3.69 8.67 -14.25
N VAL A 103 3.35 9.80 -13.63
CA VAL A 103 3.72 11.14 -14.12
C VAL A 103 4.95 11.64 -13.38
N THR A 104 5.98 12.05 -14.10
CA THR A 104 7.21 12.64 -13.57
C THR A 104 7.54 13.96 -14.28
N MET A 105 8.42 14.75 -13.68
CA MET A 105 8.89 16.01 -14.25
C MET A 105 9.90 15.75 -15.37
N GLU A 106 9.82 16.55 -16.45
CA GLU A 106 10.82 16.51 -17.53
C GLU A 106 12.14 17.21 -17.11
N SER A 107 13.26 16.75 -17.65
CA SER A 107 14.57 17.36 -17.34
C SER A 107 14.60 18.83 -17.75
N GLY A 108 15.10 19.68 -16.86
CA GLY A 108 15.22 21.12 -17.06
C GLY A 108 13.97 21.94 -16.77
N GLU A 109 12.80 21.33 -16.51
CA GLU A 109 11.63 22.03 -15.99
C GLU A 109 11.83 22.40 -14.51
N GLU A 110 11.20 23.51 -14.08
CA GLU A 110 11.22 23.97 -12.70
C GLU A 110 9.82 23.89 -12.08
N VAL A 111 9.74 23.25 -10.93
CA VAL A 111 8.50 23.15 -10.14
C VAL A 111 8.70 23.87 -8.82
N VAL A 112 7.77 24.77 -8.50
CA VAL A 112 7.84 25.60 -7.30
C VAL A 112 6.89 25.05 -6.25
N ASP A 113 7.41 24.89 -5.04
CA ASP A 113 6.66 24.48 -3.86
C ASP A 113 6.83 25.49 -2.73
N VAL A 114 5.85 25.53 -1.81
CA VAL A 114 5.85 26.43 -0.67
C VAL A 114 5.53 25.64 0.60
N HIS A 115 6.49 25.58 1.51
CA HIS A 115 6.35 24.93 2.82
C HIS A 115 6.75 25.90 3.93
N GLU A 116 5.90 26.03 4.96
CA GLU A 116 6.10 26.97 6.08
C GLU A 116 6.42 28.42 5.63
N GLY A 117 5.84 28.85 4.50
CA GLY A 117 6.05 30.18 3.92
C GLY A 117 7.41 30.37 3.21
N VAL A 118 8.23 29.32 3.10
CA VAL A 118 9.47 29.33 2.33
C VAL A 118 9.24 28.71 0.95
N ARG A 119 9.75 29.38 -0.09
CA ARG A 119 9.69 28.89 -1.46
C ARG A 119 10.88 27.98 -1.78
N TYR A 120 10.59 26.80 -2.33
CA TYR A 120 11.55 25.83 -2.81
C TYR A 120 11.34 25.60 -4.31
N THR A 121 12.41 25.60 -5.09
CA THR A 121 12.36 25.32 -6.52
C THR A 121 13.06 24.00 -6.81
N TRP A 122 12.33 23.06 -7.39
CA TRP A 122 12.82 21.77 -7.84
C TRP A 122 13.17 21.80 -9.31
N ARG A 123 14.28 21.15 -9.66
CA ARG A 123 14.71 20.95 -11.05
C ARG A 123 15.34 19.58 -11.21
N LEU A 124 14.99 18.85 -12.27
CA LEU A 124 15.60 17.57 -12.62
C LEU A 124 16.74 17.84 -13.60
N VAL A 125 17.93 17.35 -13.28
CA VAL A 125 19.13 17.51 -14.08
C VAL A 125 19.61 16.14 -14.55
N LEU A 126 19.96 16.06 -15.84
CA LEU A 126 20.58 14.90 -16.48
C LEU A 126 22.05 15.24 -16.75
N LEU A 127 22.96 14.59 -16.03
CA LEU A 127 24.38 14.64 -16.32
C LEU A 127 24.72 13.56 -17.35
N GLN A 128 24.98 13.99 -18.59
CA GLN A 128 25.60 13.14 -19.60
C GLN A 128 27.12 13.16 -19.39
N GLN A 129 27.67 12.11 -18.79
CA GLN A 129 29.11 11.90 -18.88
C GLN A 129 29.45 11.34 -20.27
N ASN A 130 30.26 12.08 -21.03
CA ASN A 130 30.89 11.53 -22.23
C ASN A 130 31.79 10.36 -21.81
N ALA A 131 31.41 9.13 -22.14
CA ALA A 131 32.21 7.92 -21.94
C ALA A 131 33.56 7.89 -22.71
N ALA A 132 33.95 9.01 -23.33
CA ALA A 132 35.17 9.14 -24.11
C ALA A 132 36.45 9.36 -23.28
N LEU A 133 36.35 9.72 -21.98
CA LEU A 133 37.51 10.06 -21.16
C LEU A 133 37.94 8.98 -20.16
N SER A 134 37.12 7.95 -19.93
CA SER A 134 37.43 6.85 -18.99
C SER A 134 38.03 5.61 -19.66
N SER A 135 38.09 5.54 -20.99
CA SER A 135 38.64 4.39 -21.73
C SER A 135 40.17 4.36 -21.83
N ARG A 136 40.90 5.39 -21.40
CA ARG A 136 42.37 5.46 -21.57
C ARG A 136 43.22 4.76 -20.50
N ARG A 137 42.64 4.06 -19.52
CA ARG A 137 43.42 3.39 -18.44
C ARG A 137 43.07 1.93 -18.11
N ARG A 138 42.32 1.23 -18.96
CA ARG A 138 42.18 -0.24 -18.85
C ARG A 138 42.45 -0.91 -20.18
N GLN A 139 43.73 -0.94 -20.56
CA GLN A 139 44.20 -1.91 -21.55
C GLN A 139 44.70 -3.12 -20.78
N GLY A 140 43.90 -4.19 -20.75
CA GLY A 140 44.24 -5.42 -20.05
C GLY A 140 43.20 -6.52 -20.21
N PHE A 141 43.46 -7.41 -21.18
CA PHE A 141 43.15 -8.84 -21.20
C PHE A 141 41.68 -9.27 -21.11
N TYR A 142 40.98 -9.29 -22.24
CA TYR A 142 40.17 -10.39 -22.82
C TYR A 142 39.44 -9.83 -24.05
N GLY A 143 39.61 -10.50 -25.20
CA GLY A 143 38.97 -10.12 -26.45
C GLY A 143 37.49 -10.46 -26.42
N TYR A 144 36.65 -9.46 -26.23
CA TYR A 144 35.25 -9.47 -26.60
C TYR A 144 34.96 -8.10 -27.20
N GLU A 145 34.50 -8.06 -28.46
CA GLU A 145 33.94 -6.86 -29.06
C GLU A 145 32.70 -6.49 -28.24
N GLY A 146 32.86 -5.54 -27.32
CA GLY A 146 31.79 -5.08 -26.46
C GLY A 146 30.81 -4.21 -27.23
N GLU A 147 29.55 -4.60 -27.25
CA GLU A 147 28.44 -3.64 -27.36
C GLU A 147 28.73 -2.46 -26.42
N ALA A 148 28.63 -1.24 -26.94
CA ALA A 148 28.83 -0.05 -26.15
C ALA A 148 27.92 -0.11 -24.91
N ALA A 149 28.53 -0.19 -23.72
CA ALA A 149 27.78 -0.14 -22.48
C ALA A 149 26.82 1.06 -22.52
N PRO A 150 25.53 0.88 -22.17
CA PRO A 150 24.55 1.95 -22.27
C PRO A 150 25.07 3.20 -21.55
N LEU A 151 24.96 4.35 -22.21
CA LEU A 151 25.33 5.65 -21.65
C LEU A 151 24.67 5.80 -20.28
N ARG A 152 25.48 5.77 -19.22
CA ARG A 152 24.98 5.90 -17.85
C ARG A 152 24.61 7.36 -17.64
N GLN A 153 23.33 7.67 -17.82
CA GLN A 153 22.77 8.99 -17.52
C GLN A 153 22.62 9.08 -16.00
N GLU A 154 23.35 10.00 -15.37
CA GLU A 154 23.20 10.28 -13.95
C GLU A 154 22.08 11.32 -13.80
N ARG A 155 21.00 10.94 -13.10
CA ARG A 155 19.92 11.86 -12.75
C ARG A 155 20.15 12.42 -11.36
N SER A 156 19.87 13.70 -11.18
CA SER A 156 19.82 14.33 -9.86
C SER A 156 18.72 15.38 -9.80
N PHE A 157 18.14 15.54 -8.62
CA PHE A 157 17.26 16.68 -8.34
C PHE A 157 18.07 17.81 -7.70
N GLU A 158 17.93 19.00 -8.23
CA GLU A 158 18.41 20.23 -7.64
C GLU A 158 17.26 20.93 -6.92
N VAL A 159 17.46 21.20 -5.63
CA VAL A 159 16.51 21.95 -4.79
C VAL A 159 17.12 23.27 -4.41
N SER A 160 16.53 24.36 -4.91
CA SER A 160 17.03 25.71 -4.70
C SER A 160 16.14 26.49 -3.73
N CYS A 161 16.74 27.15 -2.75
CA CYS A 161 16.06 28.06 -1.82
C CYS A 161 17.00 29.18 -1.35
N HIS A 162 16.49 30.17 -0.63
CA HIS A 162 17.34 31.24 -0.08
C HIS A 162 18.29 30.68 1.00
N LYS A 163 19.58 31.03 0.96
CA LYS A 163 20.65 30.54 1.86
C LYS A 163 20.27 30.58 3.35
N ARG A 164 19.56 31.63 3.78
CA ARG A 164 19.04 31.80 5.16
C ARG A 164 18.12 30.66 5.64
N HIS A 165 17.51 29.92 4.72
CA HIS A 165 16.61 28.82 5.01
C HIS A 165 17.25 27.44 4.78
N LYS A 166 18.58 27.35 4.61
CA LYS A 166 19.29 26.07 4.45
C LYS A 166 18.92 25.06 5.55
N GLU A 167 18.93 25.49 6.80
CA GLU A 167 18.65 24.60 7.93
C GLU A 167 17.19 24.16 7.95
N ALA A 168 16.25 25.06 7.64
CA ALA A 168 14.84 24.73 7.48
C ALA A 168 14.61 23.75 6.31
N CYS A 169 15.33 23.91 5.20
CA CYS A 169 15.31 22.96 4.08
C CYS A 169 15.71 21.55 4.50
N LEU A 170 16.80 21.43 5.27
CA LEU A 170 17.34 20.12 5.69
C LEU A 170 16.54 19.47 6.82
N ARG A 171 16.04 20.25 7.78
CA ARG A 171 15.42 19.74 9.01
C ARG A 171 13.89 19.72 9.00
N SER A 172 13.23 20.53 8.17
CA SER A 172 11.76 20.59 8.07
C SER A 172 11.31 20.11 6.69
N TYR A 173 11.83 20.73 5.62
CA TYR A 173 11.30 20.49 4.27
C TYR A 173 11.57 19.08 3.73
N PHE A 174 12.81 18.57 3.78
CA PHE A 174 13.08 17.22 3.29
C PHE A 174 12.35 16.11 4.08
N PRO A 175 12.28 16.17 5.42
CA PRO A 175 11.39 15.29 6.18
C PRO A 175 9.93 15.36 5.73
N HIS A 176 9.39 16.57 5.49
CA HIS A 176 8.04 16.75 4.96
C HIS A 176 7.87 16.09 3.58
N VAL A 177 8.83 16.26 2.66
CA VAL A 177 8.82 15.60 1.34
C VAL A 177 8.86 14.07 1.47
N LEU A 178 9.68 13.54 2.37
CA LEU A 178 9.72 12.10 2.66
C LEU A 178 8.39 11.59 3.23
N GLU A 179 7.73 12.34 4.10
CA GLU A 179 6.44 11.97 4.68
C GLU A 179 5.31 12.06 3.64
N ARG A 180 5.25 13.17 2.90
CA ARG A 180 4.21 13.38 1.88
C ARG A 180 4.34 12.42 0.70
N SER A 181 5.56 12.12 0.26
CA SER A 181 5.79 11.10 -0.78
C SER A 181 5.37 9.70 -0.35
N LYS A 182 5.55 9.33 0.94
CA LYS A 182 5.03 8.06 1.46
C LYS A 182 3.51 8.04 1.45
N ALA A 183 2.87 9.12 1.89
CA ALA A 183 1.41 9.24 1.86
C ALA A 183 0.87 9.12 0.43
N MET A 184 1.47 9.84 -0.54
CA MET A 184 1.12 9.73 -1.96
C MET A 184 1.30 8.30 -2.50
N ARG A 185 2.41 7.65 -2.14
CA ARG A 185 2.67 6.26 -2.54
C ARG A 185 1.65 5.30 -1.94
N GLU A 186 1.22 5.53 -0.71
CA GLU A 186 0.24 4.69 0.00
C GLU A 186 -1.18 4.90 -0.55
N GLU A 187 -1.53 6.12 -0.95
CA GLU A 187 -2.77 6.46 -1.66
C GLU A 187 -2.87 5.74 -3.02
N GLU A 188 -1.77 5.68 -3.78
CA GLU A 188 -1.71 5.05 -5.10
C GLU A 188 -1.35 3.55 -5.06
N ARG A 189 -1.00 3.01 -3.88
CA ARG A 189 -0.55 1.62 -3.76
C ARG A 189 -1.69 0.65 -4.02
N THR A 190 -1.47 -0.24 -4.98
CA THR A 190 -2.26 -1.46 -5.09
C THR A 190 -1.85 -2.45 -4.01
N ARG A 191 -2.84 -2.96 -3.27
CA ARG A 191 -2.62 -4.01 -2.26
C ARG A 191 -2.16 -5.28 -2.93
N LYS A 192 -1.25 -6.01 -2.30
CA LYS A 192 -0.75 -7.29 -2.77
C LYS A 192 -1.26 -8.45 -1.92
N LEU A 193 -1.48 -9.59 -2.57
CA LEU A 193 -1.68 -10.89 -1.97
C LEU A 193 -0.40 -11.70 -2.17
N TYR A 194 0.15 -12.18 -1.07
CA TYR A 194 1.32 -13.02 -1.04
C TYR A 194 0.91 -14.44 -0.70
N THR A 195 1.21 -15.39 -1.58
CA THR A 195 1.02 -16.82 -1.32
C THR A 195 2.38 -17.49 -1.14
N ASN A 196 2.46 -18.39 -0.17
CA ASN A 196 3.68 -19.16 0.03
C ASN A 196 3.68 -20.39 -0.88
N GLU A 197 4.72 -20.49 -1.71
CA GLU A 197 4.99 -21.69 -2.48
C GLU A 197 6.38 -22.23 -2.11
N TYR A 198 6.38 -23.33 -1.34
CA TYR A 198 7.57 -23.93 -0.74
C TYR A 198 8.32 -22.95 0.20
N LEU A 199 9.37 -22.31 -0.29
CA LEU A 199 10.22 -21.38 0.48
C LEU A 199 10.20 -19.97 -0.11
N THR A 200 9.38 -19.73 -1.14
CA THR A 200 9.34 -18.46 -1.86
C THR A 200 7.94 -17.86 -1.80
N TRP A 201 7.86 -16.56 -1.54
CA TRP A 201 6.63 -15.80 -1.64
C TRP A 201 6.37 -15.42 -3.08
N ARG A 202 5.22 -15.83 -3.62
CA ARG A 202 4.70 -15.25 -4.86
C ARG A 202 3.79 -14.09 -4.53
N GLU A 203 3.86 -13.03 -5.31
CA GLU A 203 2.99 -11.87 -5.16
C GLU A 203 2.03 -11.75 -6.33
N THR A 204 0.81 -11.32 -6.04
CA THR A 204 -0.21 -10.96 -7.03
C THR A 204 -1.02 -9.78 -6.49
N THR A 205 -1.66 -9.02 -7.37
CA THR A 205 -2.48 -7.89 -6.92
C THR A 205 -3.79 -8.34 -6.28
N LEU A 206 -4.07 -7.84 -5.07
CA LEU A 206 -5.29 -8.11 -4.34
C LEU A 206 -6.45 -7.25 -4.87
N ARG A 207 -7.13 -7.75 -5.92
CA ARG A 207 -8.33 -7.13 -6.51
C ARG A 207 -9.61 -7.72 -5.92
N HIS A 208 -9.80 -7.62 -4.59
CA HIS A 208 -11.02 -8.10 -3.95
C HIS A 208 -11.97 -6.92 -3.63
N PRO A 209 -13.22 -6.91 -4.15
CA PRO A 209 -14.15 -5.78 -3.97
C PRO A 209 -14.81 -5.71 -2.59
N GLY A 210 -14.75 -6.80 -1.81
CA GLY A 210 -15.43 -6.89 -0.52
C GLY A 210 -14.99 -5.82 0.48
N THR A 211 -15.96 -5.10 1.03
CA THR A 211 -15.82 -4.12 2.11
C THR A 211 -16.69 -4.53 3.31
N PHE A 212 -16.56 -3.83 4.44
CA PHE A 212 -17.46 -4.03 5.58
C PHE A 212 -18.93 -3.72 5.24
N ALA A 213 -19.19 -2.83 4.27
CA ALA A 213 -20.54 -2.54 3.81
C ALA A 213 -21.16 -3.70 3.04
N THR A 214 -20.37 -4.37 2.18
CA THR A 214 -20.85 -5.50 1.38
C THR A 214 -20.91 -6.82 2.18
N LEU A 215 -20.33 -6.87 3.38
CA LEU A 215 -20.24 -8.09 4.16
C LEU A 215 -21.55 -8.37 4.91
N ALA A 216 -22.17 -9.51 4.60
CA ALA A 216 -23.38 -9.99 5.26
C ALA A 216 -23.08 -10.52 6.66
N MET A 217 -23.06 -9.62 7.64
CA MET A 217 -22.86 -9.92 9.05
C MET A 217 -23.71 -8.99 9.93
N GLU A 218 -23.85 -9.35 11.21
CA GLU A 218 -24.56 -8.51 12.18
C GLU A 218 -23.85 -7.17 12.40
N GLU A 219 -24.63 -6.09 12.49
CA GLU A 219 -24.12 -4.73 12.55
C GLU A 219 -23.33 -4.45 13.83
N GLU A 220 -23.73 -5.03 14.96
CA GLU A 220 -23.01 -4.89 16.22
C GLU A 220 -21.61 -5.51 16.15
N MET A 221 -21.52 -6.73 15.57
CA MET A 221 -20.25 -7.42 15.39
C MET A 221 -19.36 -6.70 14.38
N LYS A 222 -19.94 -6.20 13.28
CA LYS A 222 -19.24 -5.38 12.28
C LYS A 222 -18.62 -4.15 12.93
N ARG A 223 -19.40 -3.39 13.70
CA ARG A 223 -18.93 -2.19 14.42
C ARG A 223 -17.82 -2.52 15.41
N ALA A 224 -17.95 -3.61 16.15
CA ALA A 224 -16.93 -4.03 17.12
C ALA A 224 -15.58 -4.36 16.45
N VAL A 225 -15.60 -5.01 15.27
CA VAL A 225 -14.39 -5.30 14.51
C VAL A 225 -13.75 -4.02 13.98
N VAL A 226 -14.54 -3.13 13.38
CA VAL A 226 -14.05 -1.85 12.84
C VAL A 226 -13.42 -1.01 13.96
N GLU A 227 -14.08 -0.90 15.10
CA GLU A 227 -13.57 -0.15 16.26
C GLU A 227 -12.25 -0.75 16.80
N ASP A 228 -12.13 -2.08 16.83
CA ASP A 228 -10.89 -2.74 17.26
C ASP A 228 -9.73 -2.51 16.29
N LEU A 229 -9.99 -2.53 14.98
CA LEU A 229 -8.99 -2.22 13.94
C LEU A 229 -8.52 -0.77 14.05
N ASP A 230 -9.44 0.18 14.15
CA ASP A 230 -9.12 1.59 14.37
C ASP A 230 -8.32 1.80 15.66
N ARG A 231 -8.72 1.10 16.73
CA ARG A 231 -8.01 1.13 18.01
C ARG A 231 -6.61 0.56 17.90
N PHE A 232 -6.40 -0.49 17.10
CA PHE A 232 -5.09 -1.08 16.85
C PHE A 232 -4.17 -0.10 16.13
N VAL A 233 -4.65 0.52 15.04
CA VAL A 233 -3.88 1.50 14.23
C VAL A 233 -3.44 2.69 15.08
N ARG A 234 -4.34 3.27 15.88
CA ARG A 234 -4.06 4.46 16.71
C ARG A 234 -3.09 4.21 17.88
N ARG A 235 -2.72 2.96 18.17
CA ARG A 235 -1.95 2.60 19.38
C ARG A 235 -0.50 2.24 19.12
N LYS A 236 0.04 2.47 17.93
CA LYS A 236 1.46 2.28 17.60
C LYS A 236 2.42 2.78 18.68
N GLU A 237 2.31 4.06 19.03
CA GLU A 237 3.19 4.72 20.00
C GLU A 237 2.99 4.17 21.41
N TYR A 238 1.76 3.77 21.74
CA TYR A 238 1.45 3.15 23.03
C TYR A 238 2.17 1.81 23.19
N TYR A 239 2.08 0.91 22.20
CA TYR A 239 2.78 -0.38 22.22
C TYR A 239 4.30 -0.21 22.31
N ARG A 240 4.84 0.72 21.52
CA ARG A 240 6.27 1.09 21.56
C ARG A 240 6.70 1.58 22.94
N LYS A 241 5.92 2.46 23.57
CA LYS A 241 6.23 3.03 24.90
C LYS A 241 6.29 1.98 26.00
N ILE A 242 5.42 0.97 25.94
CA ILE A 242 5.37 -0.10 26.95
C ILE A 242 6.27 -1.31 26.62
N GLY A 243 7.05 -1.23 25.53
CA GLY A 243 7.98 -2.29 25.13
C GLY A 243 7.29 -3.59 24.68
N ARG A 244 6.06 -3.51 24.16
CA ARG A 244 5.33 -4.67 23.64
C ARG A 244 5.31 -4.65 22.12
N ALA A 245 5.42 -5.84 21.51
CA ALA A 245 5.26 -6.00 20.07
C ALA A 245 3.87 -5.50 19.64
N TRP A 246 3.83 -4.65 18.61
CA TRP A 246 2.59 -4.07 18.09
C TRP A 246 1.92 -5.05 17.11
N LYS A 247 1.25 -6.04 17.71
CA LYS A 247 0.55 -7.10 16.98
C LYS A 247 -0.87 -7.29 17.52
N ARG A 248 -1.75 -7.81 16.66
CA ARG A 248 -3.14 -8.16 17.01
C ARG A 248 -3.55 -9.47 16.35
N GLY A 249 -4.13 -10.38 17.13
CA GLY A 249 -4.63 -11.65 16.59
C GLY A 249 -6.15 -11.76 16.57
N TYR A 250 -6.68 -12.24 15.45
CA TYR A 250 -8.10 -12.51 15.24
C TYR A 250 -8.32 -14.00 14.97
N LEU A 251 -9.34 -14.60 15.57
CA LEU A 251 -9.79 -15.95 15.26
C LEU A 251 -11.19 -15.88 14.66
N LEU A 252 -11.31 -16.20 13.37
CA LEU A 252 -12.59 -16.35 12.68
C LEU A 252 -12.99 -17.82 12.69
N TYR A 253 -14.16 -18.13 13.24
CA TYR A 253 -14.64 -19.51 13.27
C TYR A 253 -16.11 -19.65 12.95
N GLY A 254 -16.48 -20.77 12.34
CA GLY A 254 -17.87 -21.09 12.00
C GLY A 254 -17.98 -21.95 10.74
N PRO A 255 -19.21 -22.31 10.32
CA PRO A 255 -19.45 -23.18 9.18
C PRO A 255 -18.78 -22.71 7.87
N PRO A 256 -18.55 -23.60 6.89
CA PRO A 256 -18.09 -23.19 5.56
C PRO A 256 -19.13 -22.28 4.89
N GLY A 257 -18.67 -21.34 4.04
CA GLY A 257 -19.57 -20.45 3.30
C GLY A 257 -20.13 -19.26 4.10
N THR A 258 -19.64 -18.99 5.31
CA THR A 258 -20.09 -17.85 6.14
C THR A 258 -19.29 -16.57 5.96
N GLY A 259 -18.39 -16.51 4.98
CA GLY A 259 -17.68 -15.28 4.62
C GLY A 259 -16.41 -14.98 5.45
N LYS A 260 -15.80 -16.00 6.10
CA LYS A 260 -14.52 -15.84 6.82
C LYS A 260 -13.44 -15.17 5.96
N SER A 261 -13.21 -15.66 4.75
CA SER A 261 -12.23 -15.08 3.81
C SER A 261 -12.66 -13.72 3.29
N SER A 262 -13.97 -13.51 3.08
CA SER A 262 -14.52 -12.20 2.67
C SER A 262 -14.33 -11.13 3.74
N LEU A 263 -14.42 -11.49 5.03
CA LEU A 263 -14.10 -10.59 6.14
C LEU A 263 -12.62 -10.22 6.15
N ILE A 264 -11.70 -11.17 5.90
CA ILE A 264 -10.26 -10.86 5.79
C ILE A 264 -10.01 -9.83 4.68
N ALA A 265 -10.64 -10.02 3.52
CA ALA A 265 -10.52 -9.06 2.43
C ALA A 265 -11.09 -7.68 2.80
N ALA A 266 -12.23 -7.63 3.49
CA ALA A 266 -12.80 -6.38 3.99
C ALA A 266 -11.87 -5.67 4.99
N MET A 267 -11.23 -6.42 5.90
CA MET A 267 -10.24 -5.89 6.84
C MET A 267 -9.01 -5.33 6.11
N ALA A 268 -8.48 -6.07 5.12
CA ALA A 268 -7.33 -5.64 4.32
C ALA A 268 -7.65 -4.38 3.51
N ASN A 269 -8.86 -4.30 2.95
CA ASN A 269 -9.32 -3.11 2.23
C ASN A 269 -9.48 -1.90 3.15
N PHE A 270 -10.03 -2.09 4.35
CA PHE A 270 -10.20 -1.03 5.34
C PHE A 270 -8.86 -0.47 5.84
N LEU A 271 -7.87 -1.34 6.05
CA LEU A 271 -6.56 -0.95 6.57
C LEU A 271 -5.53 -0.58 5.51
N HIS A 272 -5.83 -0.81 4.22
CA HIS A 272 -4.85 -0.72 3.13
C HIS A 272 -3.64 -1.65 3.33
N PHE A 273 -3.86 -2.84 3.92
CA PHE A 273 -2.82 -3.81 4.20
C PHE A 273 -2.69 -4.85 3.06
N ASP A 274 -1.47 -5.31 2.84
CA ASP A 274 -1.21 -6.50 2.03
C ASP A 274 -1.61 -7.76 2.81
N VAL A 275 -2.03 -8.79 2.09
CA VAL A 275 -2.45 -10.06 2.68
C VAL A 275 -1.38 -11.11 2.43
N TYR A 276 -0.96 -11.81 3.48
CA TYR A 276 -0.06 -12.96 3.39
C TYR A 276 -0.85 -14.22 3.70
N ASP A 277 -1.16 -15.01 2.69
CA ASP A 277 -1.86 -16.28 2.81
C ASP A 277 -0.85 -17.41 3.04
N LEU A 278 -1.10 -18.19 4.09
CA LEU A 278 -0.18 -19.21 4.59
C LEU A 278 -0.96 -20.48 4.95
N GLY A 279 -0.82 -21.50 4.11
CA GLY A 279 -1.36 -22.83 4.37
C GLY A 279 -0.59 -23.53 5.50
N LEU A 280 -1.31 -23.99 6.53
CA LEU A 280 -0.69 -24.62 7.70
C LEU A 280 -0.46 -26.13 7.57
N SER A 281 -0.70 -26.73 6.39
CA SER A 281 -0.60 -28.17 6.17
C SER A 281 0.79 -28.76 6.47
N GLU A 282 1.84 -27.97 6.32
CA GLU A 282 3.24 -28.39 6.54
C GLU A 282 3.84 -27.82 7.85
N VAL A 283 3.04 -27.10 8.65
CA VAL A 283 3.54 -26.38 9.84
C VAL A 283 3.20 -27.15 11.11
N THR A 284 4.20 -27.39 11.96
CA THR A 284 3.98 -27.99 13.29
C THR A 284 3.33 -26.98 14.24
N LEU A 285 2.54 -27.46 15.21
CA LEU A 285 1.93 -26.61 16.24
C LEU A 285 2.98 -25.79 16.99
N SER A 286 4.11 -26.38 17.35
CA SER A 286 5.23 -25.68 18.00
C SER A 286 5.81 -24.58 17.11
N GLY A 287 5.94 -24.83 15.80
CA GLY A 287 6.36 -23.84 14.82
C GLY A 287 5.39 -22.66 14.73
N LEU A 288 4.09 -22.95 14.67
CA LEU A 288 3.04 -21.93 14.68
C LEU A 288 3.08 -21.10 15.96
N LEU A 289 3.19 -21.73 17.13
CA LEU A 289 3.29 -21.04 18.41
C LEU A 289 4.50 -20.10 18.48
N ASN A 290 5.66 -20.58 18.04
CA ASN A 290 6.88 -19.78 18.00
C ASN A 290 6.76 -18.62 16.99
N PHE A 291 6.06 -18.80 15.88
CA PHE A 291 5.80 -17.72 14.92
C PHE A 291 4.89 -16.63 15.50
N VAL A 292 3.81 -17.04 16.18
CA VAL A 292 2.83 -16.11 16.76
C VAL A 292 3.40 -15.37 17.96
N ASP A 293 4.19 -16.03 18.81
CA ASP A 293 4.79 -15.43 20.00
C ASP A 293 6.10 -14.68 19.72
N GLY A 294 6.87 -15.15 18.73
CA GLY A 294 8.31 -15.02 18.72
C GLY A 294 8.85 -13.60 18.66
N LEU A 295 10.08 -13.47 19.15
CA LEU A 295 10.96 -12.30 19.02
C LEU A 295 11.19 -11.85 17.57
N TRP A 296 10.79 -12.64 16.56
CA TRP A 296 10.68 -12.19 15.17
C TRP A 296 9.68 -11.04 15.00
N SER A 297 8.72 -10.92 15.92
CA SER A 297 7.75 -9.81 15.97
C SER A 297 8.38 -8.46 16.32
N SER A 298 9.62 -8.42 16.85
CA SER A 298 10.29 -7.14 17.12
C SER A 298 11.00 -6.55 15.89
N ALA A 299 11.04 -7.26 14.77
CA ALA A 299 11.64 -6.79 13.52
C ALA A 299 10.61 -6.17 12.55
N ALA A 300 9.30 -6.36 12.79
CA ALA A 300 8.24 -5.84 11.93
C ALA A 300 7.32 -4.93 12.76
N ASP A 301 7.12 -3.69 12.29
CA ASP A 301 6.38 -2.66 13.02
C ASP A 301 4.89 -3.00 13.17
N GLU A 302 4.24 -3.50 12.12
CA GLU A 302 2.77 -3.61 12.01
C GLU A 302 2.35 -5.03 11.62
N ARG A 303 1.65 -5.75 12.50
CA ARG A 303 1.15 -7.10 12.16
C ARG A 303 -0.23 -7.41 12.74
N ILE A 304 -1.17 -7.73 11.85
CA ILE A 304 -2.42 -8.39 12.20
C ILE A 304 -2.31 -9.85 11.73
N ILE A 305 -2.65 -10.80 12.60
CA ILE A 305 -2.68 -12.22 12.28
C ILE A 305 -4.12 -12.69 12.37
N VAL A 306 -4.67 -13.21 11.27
CA VAL A 306 -6.01 -13.77 11.24
C VAL A 306 -5.94 -15.28 11.09
N PHE A 307 -6.57 -16.00 12.01
CA PHE A 307 -6.71 -17.44 11.98
C PHE A 307 -8.13 -17.80 11.57
N THR A 308 -8.29 -18.75 10.67
CA THR A 308 -9.61 -19.26 10.27
C THR A 308 -9.75 -20.73 10.63
N THR A 309 -10.84 -21.12 11.28
CA THR A 309 -11.17 -22.53 11.53
C THR A 309 -12.65 -22.79 11.32
N ASN A 310 -13.03 -24.01 10.94
CA ASN A 310 -14.43 -24.42 10.98
C ASN A 310 -14.86 -24.92 12.37
N TYR A 311 -13.89 -25.34 13.20
CA TYR A 311 -14.15 -25.97 14.50
C TYR A 311 -13.24 -25.36 15.57
N LYS A 312 -13.81 -24.49 16.41
CA LYS A 312 -13.05 -23.84 17.49
C LYS A 312 -12.66 -24.81 18.59
N ASP A 313 -13.51 -25.78 18.91
CA ASP A 313 -13.30 -26.72 20.02
C ASP A 313 -12.18 -27.73 19.76
N ARG A 314 -11.69 -27.80 18.52
CA ARG A 314 -10.54 -28.65 18.14
C ARG A 314 -9.21 -27.92 18.28
N LEU A 315 -9.20 -26.63 18.63
CA LEU A 315 -7.97 -25.87 18.80
C LEU A 315 -7.35 -26.12 20.17
N ASP A 316 -6.02 -26.19 20.21
CA ASP A 316 -5.28 -26.26 21.46
C ASP A 316 -5.54 -24.99 22.31
N PRO A 317 -5.96 -25.10 23.58
CA PRO A 317 -6.20 -23.96 24.46
C PRO A 317 -5.01 -23.02 24.62
N ALA A 318 -3.78 -23.48 24.37
CA ALA A 318 -2.60 -22.63 24.35
C ALA A 318 -2.70 -21.55 23.26
N LEU A 319 -3.31 -21.82 22.10
CA LEU A 319 -3.49 -20.85 21.03
C LEU A 319 -4.47 -19.72 21.40
N LEU A 320 -5.46 -20.02 22.24
CA LEU A 320 -6.53 -19.10 22.66
C LEU A 320 -6.09 -18.12 23.77
N ARG A 321 -4.82 -18.14 24.16
CA ARG A 321 -4.30 -17.25 25.22
C ARG A 321 -4.18 -15.80 24.72
N PRO A 322 -4.46 -14.80 25.58
CA PRO A 322 -4.24 -13.40 25.24
C PRO A 322 -2.81 -13.12 24.78
N GLY A 323 -2.65 -12.30 23.74
CA GLY A 323 -1.39 -12.03 23.05
C GLY A 323 -1.13 -12.91 21.83
N ARG A 324 -1.95 -13.96 21.62
CA ARG A 324 -1.98 -14.80 20.43
C ARG A 324 -3.28 -14.57 19.64
N MET A 325 -4.37 -15.25 19.99
CA MET A 325 -5.70 -15.04 19.41
C MET A 325 -6.51 -14.16 20.37
N ASP A 326 -6.49 -12.84 20.17
CA ASP A 326 -7.10 -11.91 21.12
C ASP A 326 -8.61 -11.74 20.91
N MET A 327 -9.03 -11.60 19.65
CA MET A 327 -10.42 -11.35 19.27
C MET A 327 -11.00 -12.58 18.58
N HIS A 328 -12.05 -13.15 19.17
CA HIS A 328 -12.72 -14.33 18.63
C HIS A 328 -14.05 -13.93 17.99
N ILE A 329 -14.21 -14.23 16.70
CA ILE A 329 -15.35 -13.82 15.88
C ILE A 329 -16.03 -15.08 15.36
N HIS A 330 -17.30 -15.27 15.76
CA HIS A 330 -18.12 -16.36 15.28
C HIS A 330 -18.87 -15.95 14.00
N MET A 331 -18.51 -16.55 12.87
CA MET A 331 -19.15 -16.37 11.57
C MET A 331 -20.24 -17.43 11.37
N GLY A 332 -21.44 -17.13 11.89
CA GLY A 332 -22.60 -18.03 11.88
C GLY A 332 -23.37 -18.06 10.55
N TYR A 333 -24.52 -18.73 10.58
CA TYR A 333 -25.47 -18.77 9.47
C TYR A 333 -26.10 -17.38 9.20
N CYS A 334 -26.72 -17.26 8.03
CA CYS A 334 -27.32 -16.01 7.56
C CYS A 334 -28.42 -15.54 8.53
N THR A 335 -28.38 -14.27 8.91
CA THR A 335 -29.42 -13.64 9.72
C THR A 335 -30.35 -12.81 8.83
N PRO A 336 -31.55 -12.42 9.29
CA PRO A 336 -32.40 -11.47 8.57
C PRO A 336 -31.66 -10.18 8.16
N CYS A 337 -30.83 -9.65 9.04
CA CYS A 337 -29.98 -8.49 8.75
C CYS A 337 -28.96 -8.80 7.65
N GLY A 338 -28.28 -9.94 7.73
CA GLY A 338 -27.35 -10.39 6.69
C GLY A 338 -28.03 -10.59 5.34
N PHE A 339 -29.24 -11.13 5.33
CA PHE A 339 -30.04 -11.30 4.11
C PHE A 339 -30.36 -9.96 3.43
N ARG A 340 -30.76 -8.93 4.18
CA ARG A 340 -31.03 -7.61 3.59
C ARG A 340 -29.79 -7.01 2.92
N ILE A 341 -28.62 -7.18 3.52
CA ILE A 341 -27.34 -6.78 2.92
C ILE A 341 -27.11 -7.54 1.60
N LEU A 342 -27.35 -8.86 1.59
CA LEU A 342 -27.22 -9.66 0.36
C LEU A 342 -28.24 -9.24 -0.70
N ALA A 343 -29.51 -9.00 -0.34
CA ALA A 343 -30.53 -8.53 -1.26
C ALA A 343 -30.15 -7.19 -1.89
N SER A 344 -29.68 -6.23 -1.09
CA SER A 344 -29.18 -4.94 -1.60
C SER A 344 -27.97 -5.12 -2.52
N ASN A 345 -26.98 -5.95 -2.14
CA ASN A 345 -25.77 -6.15 -2.94
C ASN A 345 -25.99 -6.87 -4.27
N TYR A 346 -26.85 -7.89 -4.31
CA TYR A 346 -27.03 -8.76 -5.48
C TYR A 346 -28.22 -8.36 -6.36
N GLN A 347 -29.27 -7.77 -5.77
CA GLN A 347 -30.51 -7.42 -6.48
C GLN A 347 -30.76 -5.90 -6.50
N SER A 348 -29.95 -5.09 -5.78
CA SER A 348 -30.18 -3.65 -5.63
C SER A 348 -31.56 -3.30 -5.05
N VAL A 349 -32.06 -4.16 -4.14
CA VAL A 349 -33.37 -4.02 -3.49
C VAL A 349 -33.21 -3.91 -1.98
N ASP A 350 -33.71 -2.82 -1.40
CA ASP A 350 -33.69 -2.57 0.05
C ASP A 350 -34.98 -3.00 0.76
N ASP A 351 -36.09 -3.14 0.04
CA ASP A 351 -37.37 -3.63 0.57
C ASP A 351 -38.16 -4.40 -0.50
N HIS A 352 -38.86 -5.45 -0.08
CA HIS A 352 -39.65 -6.29 -0.97
C HIS A 352 -40.83 -6.95 -0.23
N PRO A 353 -42.00 -7.12 -0.86
CA PRO A 353 -43.15 -7.81 -0.24
C PRO A 353 -42.86 -9.22 0.28
N LEU A 354 -41.84 -9.88 -0.27
CA LEU A 354 -41.41 -11.24 0.12
C LEU A 354 -40.41 -11.26 1.28
N PHE A 355 -39.85 -10.12 1.70
CA PHE A 355 -38.86 -10.08 2.79
C PHE A 355 -39.40 -10.62 4.11
N PRO A 356 -40.62 -10.27 4.58
CA PRO A 356 -41.13 -10.81 5.84
C PRO A 356 -41.20 -12.34 5.85
N GLU A 357 -41.57 -12.96 4.73
CA GLU A 357 -41.61 -14.41 4.59
C GLU A 357 -40.20 -15.02 4.61
N ILE A 358 -39.26 -14.46 3.84
CA ILE A 358 -37.88 -14.94 3.77
C ILE A 358 -37.20 -14.82 5.14
N GLU A 359 -37.35 -13.68 5.81
CA GLU A 359 -36.78 -13.45 7.14
C GLU A 359 -37.35 -14.41 8.19
N ALA A 360 -38.65 -14.74 8.12
CA ALA A 360 -39.25 -15.74 8.99
C ALA A 360 -38.62 -17.12 8.76
N LEU A 361 -38.45 -17.52 7.49
CA LEU A 361 -37.82 -18.79 7.13
C LEU A 361 -36.34 -18.87 7.52
N ILE A 362 -35.59 -17.78 7.35
CA ILE A 362 -34.15 -17.71 7.73
C ILE A 362 -33.96 -17.87 9.24
N ARG A 363 -34.91 -17.42 10.08
CA ARG A 363 -34.83 -17.64 11.54
C ARG A 363 -35.01 -19.10 11.95
N GLU A 364 -35.58 -19.93 11.08
CA GLU A 364 -35.91 -21.33 11.40
C GLU A 364 -34.97 -22.35 10.75
N VAL A 365 -34.16 -21.94 9.78
CA VAL A 365 -33.36 -22.85 8.93
C VAL A 365 -31.90 -22.40 8.90
N GLU A 366 -30.98 -23.36 9.01
CA GLU A 366 -29.55 -23.07 8.88
C GLU A 366 -29.16 -22.93 7.41
N ILE A 367 -28.94 -21.69 6.98
CA ILE A 367 -28.49 -21.36 5.62
C ILE A 367 -27.28 -20.44 5.66
N SER A 368 -26.25 -20.76 4.89
CA SER A 368 -25.06 -19.92 4.82
C SER A 368 -25.28 -18.71 3.92
N PRO A 369 -24.63 -17.56 4.20
CA PRO A 369 -24.60 -16.41 3.28
C PRO A 369 -24.22 -16.78 1.84
N ALA A 370 -23.27 -17.71 1.65
CA ALA A 370 -22.87 -18.19 0.33
C ALA A 370 -24.01 -18.92 -0.42
N GLU A 371 -24.83 -19.72 0.28
CA GLU A 371 -25.99 -20.37 -0.34
C GLU A 371 -27.07 -19.35 -0.72
N VAL A 372 -27.33 -18.36 0.15
CA VAL A 372 -28.27 -17.27 -0.15
C VAL A 372 -27.80 -16.48 -1.37
N ALA A 373 -26.54 -16.05 -1.38
CA ALA A 373 -25.94 -15.36 -2.51
C ALA A 373 -26.02 -16.21 -3.80
N GLY A 374 -25.72 -17.51 -3.71
CA GLY A 374 -25.81 -18.45 -4.81
C GLY A 374 -27.20 -18.63 -5.38
N GLU A 375 -28.26 -18.39 -4.60
CA GLU A 375 -29.64 -18.39 -5.11
C GLU A 375 -30.02 -17.03 -5.70
N LEU A 376 -29.63 -15.93 -5.05
CA LEU A 376 -29.87 -14.58 -5.55
C LEU A 376 -29.18 -14.33 -6.89
N MET A 377 -28.02 -14.92 -7.15
CA MET A 377 -27.31 -14.77 -8.43
C MET A 377 -27.93 -15.56 -9.59
N ARG A 378 -28.95 -16.39 -9.37
CA ARG A 378 -29.55 -17.21 -10.44
C ARG A 378 -30.42 -16.43 -11.41
N SER A 379 -30.91 -15.27 -11.01
CA SER A 379 -31.78 -14.41 -11.82
C SER A 379 -31.50 -12.95 -11.51
N GLU A 380 -31.56 -12.11 -12.53
CA GLU A 380 -31.49 -10.64 -12.40
C GLU A 380 -32.83 -10.04 -11.96
N GLU A 381 -33.93 -10.80 -12.04
CA GLU A 381 -35.25 -10.38 -11.59
C GLU A 381 -35.43 -10.72 -10.11
N ALA A 382 -35.56 -9.68 -9.28
CA ALA A 382 -35.68 -9.80 -7.83
C ALA A 382 -36.82 -10.74 -7.39
N ASP A 383 -37.99 -10.63 -8.01
CA ASP A 383 -39.14 -11.50 -7.74
C ASP A 383 -38.81 -12.99 -7.94
N VAL A 384 -38.18 -13.32 -9.07
CA VAL A 384 -37.81 -14.70 -9.44
C VAL A 384 -36.73 -15.22 -8.49
N ALA A 385 -35.72 -14.40 -8.18
CA ALA A 385 -34.64 -14.75 -7.26
C ALA A 385 -35.17 -15.02 -5.84
N PHE A 386 -36.04 -14.15 -5.32
CA PHE A 386 -36.63 -14.29 -3.99
C PHE A 386 -37.59 -15.49 -3.90
N GLN A 387 -38.37 -15.77 -4.95
CA GLN A 387 -39.18 -16.99 -5.01
C GLN A 387 -38.31 -18.26 -5.04
N GLY A 388 -37.19 -18.24 -5.76
CA GLY A 388 -36.18 -19.31 -5.75
C GLY A 388 -35.64 -19.56 -4.34
N LEU A 389 -35.29 -18.49 -3.62
CA LEU A 389 -34.82 -18.54 -2.24
C LEU A 389 -35.87 -19.11 -1.28
N ILE A 390 -37.14 -18.71 -1.39
CA ILE A 390 -38.24 -19.27 -0.59
C ILE A 390 -38.36 -20.78 -0.84
N LYS A 391 -38.29 -21.21 -2.11
CA LYS A 391 -38.34 -22.64 -2.46
C LYS A 391 -37.17 -23.42 -1.85
N LEU A 392 -35.96 -22.87 -1.88
CA LEU A 392 -34.78 -23.45 -1.26
C LEU A 392 -34.95 -23.60 0.26
N LEU A 393 -35.35 -22.51 0.94
CA LEU A 393 -35.56 -22.48 2.39
C LEU A 393 -36.63 -23.47 2.85
N ARG A 394 -37.78 -23.51 2.16
CA ARG A 394 -38.85 -24.49 2.44
C ARG A 394 -38.38 -25.93 2.25
N THR A 395 -37.52 -26.18 1.27
CA THR A 395 -36.95 -27.51 1.02
C THR A 395 -36.00 -27.93 2.15
N LYS A 396 -35.11 -27.03 2.59
CA LYS A 396 -34.24 -27.29 3.76
C LYS A 396 -35.02 -27.52 5.04
N LYS A 397 -36.01 -26.67 5.34
CA LYS A 397 -36.90 -26.82 6.49
C LYS A 397 -37.56 -28.20 6.55
N ARG A 398 -37.95 -28.77 5.40
CA ARG A 398 -38.52 -30.13 5.33
C ARG A 398 -37.48 -31.20 5.61
N LYS A 399 -36.25 -31.05 5.10
CA LYS A 399 -35.14 -31.98 5.35
C LYS A 399 -34.72 -31.99 6.81
N GLU A 400 -34.51 -30.82 7.41
CA GLU A 400 -34.13 -30.71 8.84
C GLU A 400 -35.18 -31.31 9.77
N LYS A 401 -36.47 -31.16 9.45
CA LYS A 401 -37.55 -31.84 10.19
C LYS A 401 -37.52 -33.36 10.05
N ALA A 402 -37.21 -33.87 8.86
CA ALA A 402 -37.07 -35.31 8.64
C ALA A 402 -35.83 -35.88 9.36
N ASP A 403 -34.71 -35.15 9.33
CA ASP A 403 -33.47 -35.54 10.01
C ASP A 403 -33.58 -35.46 11.54
N ASN A 404 -34.38 -34.54 12.07
CA ASN A 404 -34.65 -34.48 13.50
C ASN A 404 -35.60 -35.60 13.95
N ALA A 405 -36.62 -35.92 13.13
CA ALA A 405 -37.51 -37.05 13.41
C ALA A 405 -36.76 -38.39 13.44
N SER A 406 -35.82 -38.62 12.50
CA SER A 406 -35.02 -39.84 12.48
C SER A 406 -34.03 -39.93 13.66
N LYS A 407 -33.46 -38.82 14.11
CA LYS A 407 -32.59 -38.77 15.30
C LYS A 407 -33.36 -38.98 16.62
N GLU A 408 -34.63 -38.62 16.67
CA GLU A 408 -35.50 -38.91 17.81
C GLU A 408 -35.87 -40.40 17.87
N GLU A 409 -36.18 -41.01 16.72
CA GLU A 409 -36.43 -42.46 16.60
C GLU A 409 -35.17 -43.31 16.92
N GLU A 410 -33.96 -42.86 16.54
CA GLU A 410 -32.70 -43.52 16.91
C GLU A 410 -32.38 -43.40 18.42
N LYS A 411 -32.79 -42.31 19.09
CA LYS A 411 -32.59 -42.14 20.53
C LYS A 411 -33.57 -42.98 21.37
N GLU A 412 -34.78 -43.24 20.86
CA GLU A 412 -35.77 -44.09 21.54
C GLU A 412 -35.48 -45.60 21.36
N THR A 413 -34.67 -45.98 20.37
CA THR A 413 -34.36 -47.39 20.06
C THR A 413 -33.05 -47.91 20.67
N MET A 414 -32.29 -47.09 21.41
CA MET A 414 -31.14 -47.57 22.18
C MET A 414 -31.58 -48.24 23.50
N PRO A 415 -31.32 -49.55 23.73
CA PRO A 415 -31.66 -50.18 25.00
C PRO A 415 -30.78 -49.63 26.11
N VAL A 416 -31.40 -49.33 27.25
CA VAL A 416 -30.73 -48.97 28.51
C VAL A 416 -29.78 -50.11 28.90
N GLU A 417 -28.48 -49.94 28.68
CA GLU A 417 -27.47 -50.79 29.29
C GLU A 417 -27.58 -50.64 30.80
N LYS A 418 -28.08 -51.70 31.45
CA LYS A 418 -28.02 -51.85 32.90
C LYS A 418 -26.56 -51.78 33.32
N ASN A 419 -26.21 -50.73 34.06
CA ASN A 419 -24.98 -50.65 34.83
C ASN A 419 -24.84 -51.90 35.72
N VAL A 420 -24.03 -52.86 35.28
CA VAL A 420 -23.50 -53.90 36.15
C VAL A 420 -22.24 -53.36 36.79
N SER A 421 -22.34 -53.17 38.10
CA SER A 421 -21.25 -52.87 39.02
C SER A 421 -20.04 -53.79 38.86
N GLY A 422 -18.84 -53.19 38.95
CA GLY A 422 -17.67 -53.84 39.52
C GLY A 422 -16.50 -54.02 38.56
N PHE A 423 -15.43 -53.23 38.76
CA PHE A 423 -14.17 -53.79 39.30
C PHE A 423 -13.20 -52.65 39.67
N CYS A 424 -12.79 -52.65 40.93
CA CYS A 424 -11.62 -51.97 41.45
C CYS A 424 -10.42 -52.90 41.29
N GLY A 425 -9.26 -52.39 40.90
CA GLY A 425 -8.04 -53.20 40.76
C GLY A 425 -6.78 -52.36 40.60
N ILE A 426 -6.20 -52.01 41.76
CA ILE A 426 -4.81 -51.68 42.14
C ILE A 426 -3.91 -51.02 41.09
#